data_AF-A0A1L7LKW4-F1
#
_entry.id   AF-A0A1L7LKW4-F1
#
_cell.length_a   1.000
_cell.length_b   1.000
_cell.length_c   1.000
_cell.angle_alpha   90.00
_cell.angle_beta   90.00
_cell.angle_gamma   90.00
#
_symmetry.space_group_name_H-M   'P 1'
#
loop_
_entity.id
_entity.type
_entity.pdbx_description
1 polymer ?
#
loop_
_entity_poly.entity_id
_entity_poly.type
_entity_poly.pdbx_seq_one_letter_code
_entity_poly.pdbx_strand_id
1 'polypeptide(L)' 'MKTYKLAPKRVQFVYPKANKEANMLLIEAIKDGSLDGMKFLPPLIVHKDNGIDLFFNGK' A
#
# COMPACT_ATOMS: atom_id res chain seq x y z
N MET A 1 -6.31 14.75 1.74
CA MET A 1 -6.34 14.17 3.10
C MET A 1 -6.47 15.22 4.21
N LYS A 2 -5.70 16.32 4.16
CA LYS A 2 -5.78 17.42 5.15
C LYS A 2 -7.19 17.99 5.38
N THR A 3 -7.99 18.16 4.32
CA THR A 3 -9.37 18.65 4.42
C THR A 3 -10.25 17.78 5.33
N TYR A 4 -9.99 16.48 5.38
CA TYR A 4 -10.69 15.51 6.24
C TYR A 4 -9.92 15.16 7.50
N LYS A 5 -8.83 15.89 7.79
CA LYS A 5 -7.92 15.66 8.91
C LYS A 5 -7.40 14.22 8.98
N LEU A 6 -7.21 13.57 7.83
CA LEU A 6 -6.61 12.25 7.74
C LEU A 6 -5.08 12.39 7.71
N ALA A 7 -4.40 11.79 8.67
CA ALA A 7 -2.95 11.71 8.72
C ALA A 7 -2.49 10.36 8.17
N PRO A 8 -1.74 10.32 7.05
CA PRO A 8 -1.25 9.08 6.48
C PRO A 8 -0.20 8.45 7.41
N LYS A 9 -0.31 7.14 7.63
CA LYS A 9 0.63 6.38 8.47
C LYS A 9 1.41 5.36 7.69
N ARG A 10 0.78 4.72 6.71
CA ARG A 10 1.42 3.68 5.89
C ARG A 10 1.06 3.89 4.44
N VAL A 11 2.07 3.79 3.58
CA VAL A 11 1.91 3.74 2.13
C VAL A 11 2.53 2.46 1.63
N GLN A 12 1.81 1.74 0.77
CA GLN A 12 2.31 0.54 0.12
C GLN A 12 2.04 0.62 -1.38
N PHE A 13 3.09 0.43 -2.17
CA PHE A 13 2.98 0.30 -3.62
C PHE A 13 2.54 -1.10 -3.97
N VAL A 14 1.57 -1.21 -4.88
CA VAL A 14 1.10 -2.48 -5.42
C VAL A 14 1.51 -2.56 -6.88
N TYR A 15 2.27 -3.59 -7.19
CA TYR A 15 2.77 -3.90 -8.51
C TYR A 15 2.08 -5.18 -9.02
N PRO A 16 1.58 -5.21 -10.26
CA PRO A 16 1.03 -6.44 -10.82
C PRO A 16 2.12 -7.52 -10.95
N LYS A 17 3.36 -7.13 -11.29
CA LYS A 17 4.56 -7.98 -11.36
C LYS A 17 5.80 -7.18 -10.93
N ALA A 18 6.87 -7.87 -10.53
CA ALA A 18 8.09 -7.25 -9.99
C ALA A 18 8.77 -6.25 -10.95
N ASN A 19 8.65 -6.44 -12.26
CA ASN A 19 9.26 -5.63 -13.31
C ASN A 19 8.27 -4.72 -14.05
N LYS A 20 7.08 -4.51 -13.49
CA LYS A 20 6.08 -3.59 -14.02
C LYS A 20 5.96 -2.37 -13.12
N GLU A 21 5.29 -1.34 -13.61
CA GLU A 21 4.99 -0.15 -12.80
C GLU A 21 3.91 -0.45 -11.76
N ALA A 22 3.91 0.32 -10.67
CA ALA A 22 2.85 0.24 -9.68
C ALA A 22 1.55 0.73 -10.30
N ASN A 23 0.49 -0.06 -10.18
CA ASN A 23 -0.84 0.32 -10.68
C ASN A 23 -1.80 0.73 -9.54
N MET A 24 -1.39 0.55 -8.29
CA MET A 24 -2.20 0.90 -7.13
C MET A 24 -1.33 1.32 -5.93
N LEU A 25 -1.89 2.21 -5.11
CA LEU A 25 -1.34 2.65 -3.84
C LEU A 25 -2.34 2.33 -2.72
N LEU A 26 -1.88 1.64 -1.68
CA LEU A 26 -2.61 1.47 -0.44
C LEU A 26 -2.14 2.53 0.54
N ILE A 27 -3.09 3.26 1.12
CA ILE A 27 -2.80 4.30 2.12
C ILE A 27 -3.66 4.05 3.35
N GLU A 28 -3.02 3.73 4.46
CA GLU A 28 -3.64 3.69 5.77
C GLU A 28 -3.50 5.07 6.42
N ALA A 29 -4.60 5.64 6.89
CA ALA A 29 -4.62 6.95 7.51
C ALA A 29 -5.49 6.96 8.78
N ILE A 30 -5.09 7.78 9.74
CA ILE A 30 -5.81 7.96 11.01
C ILE A 30 -6.42 9.36 11.02
N LYS A 31 -7.71 9.45 11.30
CA LYS A 31 -8.41 10.73 11.48
C LYS A 31 -7.91 11.43 12.74
N ASP A 32 -7.56 12.71 12.61
CA ASP A 32 -7.00 13.55 13.67
C ASP A 32 -5.70 12.98 14.28
N GLY A 33 -4.99 12.13 13.53
CA GLY A 33 -3.70 11.57 13.95
C GLY A 33 -2.54 12.57 13.76
N SER A 34 -1.41 12.30 14.42
CA SER A 34 -0.16 13.04 14.17
C SER A 34 0.30 12.86 12.71
N LEU A 35 0.93 13.88 12.12
CA LEU A 35 1.54 13.78 10.78
C LEU A 35 2.88 13.02 10.78
N ASP A 36 3.45 12.75 11.96
CA ASP A 36 4.74 12.08 12.11
C ASP A 36 4.61 10.56 12.02
N GLY A 37 5.75 9.89 11.83
CA GLY A 37 5.84 8.43 11.88
C GLY A 37 5.21 7.73 10.67
N MET A 38 5.01 8.45 9.57
CA MET A 38 4.65 7.86 8.28
C MET A 38 5.74 6.90 7.81
N LYS A 39 5.35 5.74 7.28
CA LYS A 39 6.27 4.73 6.75
C LYS A 39 5.85 4.24 5.37
N PHE A 40 6.85 3.96 4.54
CA PHE A 40 6.66 3.17 3.32
C PHE A 40 6.84 1.70 3.67
N LEU A 41 5.84 0.89 3.34
CA LEU A 41 5.92 -0.56 3.49
C LEU A 41 6.62 -1.19 2.29
N PRO A 42 7.21 -2.39 2.45
CA PRO A 42 7.67 -3.18 1.32
C PRO A 42 6.58 -3.32 0.27
N PRO A 43 6.93 -3.29 -1.03
CA PRO A 43 5.96 -3.36 -2.10
C PRO A 43 5.21 -4.69 -2.07
N LEU A 44 3.95 -4.65 -2.50
CA LEU A 44 3.17 -5.85 -2.72
C LEU A 44 3.20 -6.19 -4.20
N ILE A 45 3.60 -7.42 -4.52
CA ILE A 45 3.58 -7.94 -5.89
C ILE A 45 2.42 -8.92 -5.98
N VAL A 46 1.46 -8.68 -6.88
CA VAL A 46 0.22 -9.47 -6.94
C VAL A 46 0.47 -10.85 -7.58
N HIS A 47 1.18 -10.87 -8.71
CA HIS A 47 1.46 -12.09 -9.46
C HIS A 47 2.94 -12.43 -9.40
N LYS A 48 3.25 -13.70 -9.12
CA LYS A 48 4.58 -14.23 -9.40
C LYS A 48 4.75 -14.43 -10.91
N ASP A 49 5.99 -14.40 -11.39
CA ASP A 49 6.30 -14.54 -12.82
C ASP A 49 5.77 -15.85 -13.44
N ASN A 50 5.51 -16.86 -12.61
CA ASN A 50 4.96 -18.17 -12.98
C ASN A 50 3.43 -18.29 -12.87
N GLY A 51 2.69 -17.19 -12.68
CA GLY A 51 1.22 -17.19 -12.66
C GLY A 51 0.57 -17.69 -11.36
N ILE A 52 1.36 -17.87 -10.30
CA ILE A 52 0.84 -18.14 -8.96
C ILE A 52 0.55 -16.80 -8.28
N ASP A 53 -0.74 -16.52 -8.08
CA ASP A 53 -1.21 -15.31 -7.43
C ASP A 53 -0.97 -15.40 -5.93
N LEU A 54 -0.45 -14.33 -5.35
CA LEU A 54 -0.51 -14.17 -3.90
C LEU A 54 -1.97 -13.90 -3.54
N PHE A 55 -2.66 -14.94 -3.07
CA PHE A 55 -3.96 -14.78 -2.42
C PHE A 55 -3.77 -13.80 -1.27
N PHE A 56 -4.40 -12.62 -1.38
CA PHE A 56 -4.61 -11.74 -0.25
C PHE A 56 -5.42 -12.53 0.79
N ASN A 57 -4.72 -13.12 1.75
CA ASN A 57 -5.36 -13.80 2.85
C ASN A 57 -5.86 -12.70 3.80
N GLY A 58 -7.00 -12.11 3.44
CA GLY A 58 -7.76 -11.20 4.30
C GLY A 58 -8.47 -11.93 5.44
N LYS A 59 -7.77 -12.85 6.09
CA LYS A 59 -8.10 -13.39 7.41
C LYS A 59 -7.08 -12.87 8.41
#